data_AF-A0AAW9IRC6-F1
#
_entry.id   AF-A0AAW9IRC6-F1
#
_cell.length_a   1.000
_cell.length_b   1.000
_cell.length_c   1.000
_cell.angle_alpha   90.00
_cell.angle_beta   90.00
_cell.angle_gamma   90.00
#
_symmetry.space_group_name_H-M   'P 1'
#
loop_
_entity.id
_entity.type
_entity.pdbx_description
1 polymer ?
#
loop_
_entity_poly.entity_id
_entity_poly.type
_entity_poly.pdbx_seq_one_letter_code
_entity_poly.pdbx_strand_id
1 'polypeptide(L)'
;SEDIVIVREVLEKLEMGRVETISGAAGGIKYIPRIETESRKKFAEDICELLKDESRIVPGNFIYMTDLMYNPQIISKAGVILSTEFYDKEVDYLVTVETKGIPHAYEVARTLGIQEAIKRRDSKVTEASTATINYESGTS
;
A
#
# COMPACT_ATOMS: atom_id res chain seq x y z
N SER A 1 -17.57 20.69 16.18
CA SER A 1 -16.24 21.18 16.54
C SER A 1 -15.76 22.06 15.41
N GLU A 2 -15.28 23.27 15.68
CA GLU A 2 -14.82 24.23 14.66
C GLU A 2 -13.48 23.78 14.06
N ASP A 3 -12.59 23.22 14.88
CA ASP A 3 -11.27 22.75 14.47
C ASP A 3 -11.33 21.66 13.39
N ILE A 4 -12.31 20.74 13.48
CA ILE A 4 -12.40 19.66 12.48
C ILE A 4 -12.85 20.17 11.11
N VAL A 5 -13.61 21.26 11.07
CA VAL A 5 -14.02 21.90 9.81
C VAL A 5 -12.77 22.46 9.12
N ILE A 6 -11.91 23.14 9.89
CA ILE A 6 -10.65 23.69 9.38
C ILE A 6 -9.73 22.56 8.88
N VAL A 7 -9.55 21.49 9.68
CA VAL A 7 -8.73 20.34 9.29
C VAL A 7 -9.25 19.68 8.01
N ARG A 8 -10.56 19.47 7.91
CA ARG A 8 -11.19 18.91 6.71
C ARG A 8 -10.93 19.79 5.49
N GLU A 9 -11.17 21.09 5.60
CA GLU A 9 -10.97 22.02 4.48
C GLU A 9 -9.52 22.07 4.01
N VAL A 10 -8.55 22.00 4.93
CA VAL A 10 -7.12 21.98 4.58
C VAL A 10 -6.76 20.67 3.87
N LEU A 11 -7.20 19.53 4.39
CA LEU A 11 -6.93 18.21 3.79
C LEU A 11 -7.55 18.06 2.41
N GLU A 12 -8.77 18.60 2.21
CA GLU A 12 -9.45 18.62 0.92
C GLU A 12 -8.73 19.55 -0.07
N LYS A 13 -8.36 20.78 0.34
CA LYS A 13 -7.61 21.73 -0.51
C LYS A 13 -6.24 21.22 -0.93
N LEU A 14 -5.59 20.43 -0.08
CA LEU A 14 -4.28 19.83 -0.36
C LEU A 14 -4.39 18.46 -1.04
N GLU A 15 -5.60 17.99 -1.38
CA GLU A 15 -5.84 16.69 -2.02
C GLU A 15 -5.22 15.51 -1.25
N MET A 16 -5.21 15.60 0.09
CA MET A 16 -4.57 14.61 0.96
C MET A 16 -5.53 13.49 1.40
N GLY A 17 -6.83 13.75 1.38
CA GLY A 17 -7.84 12.79 1.80
C GLY A 17 -9.16 13.43 2.18
N ARG A 18 -10.08 12.61 2.68
CA ARG A 18 -11.39 13.05 3.21
C ARG A 18 -11.48 12.81 4.71
N VAL A 19 -12.23 13.67 5.39
CA VAL A 19 -12.58 13.50 6.80
C VAL A 19 -14.07 13.20 6.89
N GLU A 20 -14.42 12.03 7.40
CA GLU A 20 -15.79 11.59 7.57
C GLU A 20 -16.22 11.68 9.04
N THR A 21 -17.41 12.24 9.27
CA THR A 21 -18.02 12.32 10.60
C THR A 21 -19.04 11.21 10.76
N ILE A 22 -18.82 10.35 11.74
CA ILE A 22 -19.76 9.31 12.17
C ILE A 22 -20.64 9.91 13.27
N SER A 23 -21.94 9.95 13.03
CA SER A 23 -22.90 10.58 13.95
C SER A 23 -23.28 9.66 15.12
N GLY A 24 -23.73 10.25 16.24
CA GLY A 24 -24.19 9.54 17.44
C GLY A 24 -23.23 9.63 18.63
N ALA A 25 -23.67 9.18 19.81
CA ALA A 25 -22.88 9.25 21.04
C ALA A 25 -21.62 8.35 21.02
N ALA A 26 -21.66 7.26 20.26
CA ALA A 26 -20.52 6.39 19.96
C ALA A 26 -19.87 6.71 18.61
N GLY A 27 -20.24 7.85 18.01
CA GLY A 27 -19.68 8.33 16.76
C GLY A 27 -18.26 8.87 16.92
N GLY A 28 -17.76 9.51 15.88
CA GLY A 28 -16.39 10.00 15.84
C GLY A 28 -16.00 10.58 14.50
N ILE A 29 -14.70 10.69 14.27
CA ILE A 29 -14.13 11.23 13.05
C ILE A 29 -13.17 10.19 12.48
N LYS A 30 -13.30 9.92 11.17
CA LYS A 30 -12.43 9.02 10.42
C LYS A 30 -11.72 9.82 9.33
N TYR A 31 -10.40 9.73 9.29
CA TYR A 31 -9.61 10.23 8.17
C TYR A 31 -9.40 9.10 7.16
N ILE A 32 -9.59 9.41 5.88
CA ILE A 32 -9.42 8.47 4.77
C ILE A 32 -8.43 9.11 3.78
N PRO A 33 -7.15 8.70 3.82
CA PRO A 33 -6.13 9.16 2.88
C PRO A 33 -6.56 8.91 1.43
N ARG A 34 -6.45 9.90 0.56
CA ARG A 34 -6.78 9.75 -0.86
C ARG A 34 -5.87 10.65 -1.67
N ILE A 35 -5.51 10.18 -2.85
CA ILE A 35 -4.80 10.98 -3.86
C ILE A 35 -5.79 11.22 -5.01
N GLU A 36 -5.79 12.41 -5.60
CA GLU A 36 -6.63 12.72 -6.76
C GLU A 36 -6.22 11.94 -8.02
N THR A 37 -7.19 11.64 -8.89
CA THR A 37 -7.00 10.74 -10.04
C THR A 37 -5.82 11.15 -10.93
N GLU A 38 -5.69 12.45 -11.25
CA GLU A 38 -4.59 12.96 -12.07
C GLU A 38 -3.22 12.78 -11.37
N SER A 39 -3.17 13.00 -10.06
CA SER A 39 -1.98 12.78 -9.24
C SER A 39 -1.57 11.30 -9.15
N ARG A 40 -2.53 10.37 -9.21
CA ARG A 40 -2.26 8.92 -9.30
C ARG A 40 -1.68 8.57 -10.66
N LYS A 41 -2.29 9.10 -11.73
CA LYS A 41 -1.84 8.87 -13.11
C LYS A 41 -0.42 9.37 -13.30
N LYS A 42 -0.16 10.61 -12.88
CA LYS A 42 1.19 11.19 -12.90
C LYS A 42 2.20 10.35 -12.11
N PHE A 43 1.82 9.89 -10.91
CA PHE A 43 2.69 9.00 -10.14
C PHE A 43 3.02 7.70 -10.88
N ALA A 44 2.03 7.06 -11.51
CA ALA A 44 2.27 5.85 -12.29
C ALA A 44 3.19 6.13 -13.50
N GLU A 45 3.00 7.27 -14.18
CA GLU A 45 3.87 7.72 -15.27
C GLU A 45 5.31 7.95 -14.78
N ASP A 46 5.50 8.65 -13.66
CA ASP A 46 6.82 8.88 -13.05
C ASP A 46 7.54 7.55 -12.74
N ILE A 47 6.81 6.56 -12.19
CA ILE A 47 7.36 5.22 -11.94
C ILE A 47 7.71 4.51 -13.26
N CYS A 48 6.87 4.61 -14.28
CA CYS A 48 7.17 4.06 -15.60
C CYS A 48 8.43 4.66 -16.21
N GLU A 49 8.62 5.98 -16.12
CA GLU A 49 9.85 6.64 -16.59
C GLU A 49 11.09 6.14 -15.83
N LEU A 50 11.00 5.98 -14.51
CA LEU A 50 12.10 5.40 -13.73
C LEU A 50 12.42 3.96 -14.17
N LEU A 51 11.41 3.16 -14.47
CA LEU A 51 11.55 1.75 -14.87
C LEU A 51 12.06 1.57 -16.31
N LYS A 52 11.98 2.59 -17.16
CA LYS A 52 12.48 2.55 -18.55
C LYS A 52 14.01 2.60 -18.68
N ASP A 53 14.72 2.92 -17.61
CA ASP A 53 16.19 2.96 -17.60
C ASP A 53 16.76 1.56 -17.92
N GLU A 54 17.46 1.44 -19.06
CA GLU A 54 18.06 0.18 -19.53
C GLU A 54 19.07 -0.39 -18.53
N SER A 55 19.69 0.44 -17.67
CA SER A 55 20.60 -0.02 -16.61
C SER A 55 19.91 -0.88 -15.55
N ARG A 56 18.57 -0.88 -15.50
CA ARG A 56 17.77 -1.72 -14.62
C ARG A 56 17.57 -3.12 -15.16
N ILE A 57 17.94 -3.43 -16.40
CA ILE A 57 17.81 -4.78 -16.96
C ILE A 57 18.88 -5.67 -16.32
N VAL A 58 18.45 -6.74 -15.66
CA VAL A 58 19.33 -7.73 -15.02
C VAL A 58 19.19 -9.10 -15.70
N PRO A 59 20.15 -10.03 -15.50
CA PRO A 59 20.10 -11.36 -16.12
C PRO A 59 18.76 -12.08 -15.92
N GLY A 60 18.30 -12.80 -16.94
CA GLY A 60 16.95 -13.39 -16.97
C GLY A 60 15.87 -12.41 -17.45
N ASN A 61 16.26 -11.26 -18.03
CA ASN A 61 15.35 -10.23 -18.55
C ASN A 61 14.40 -9.67 -17.47
N PHE A 62 14.89 -9.57 -16.23
CA PHE A 62 14.17 -8.94 -15.12
C PHE A 62 14.52 -7.45 -15.01
N ILE A 63 13.64 -6.70 -14.36
CA ILE A 63 13.86 -5.28 -14.04
C ILE A 63 14.25 -5.14 -12.57
N TYR A 64 15.34 -4.44 -12.31
CA TYR A 64 15.78 -4.05 -10.98
C TYR A 64 14.88 -2.95 -10.40
N MET A 65 14.16 -3.30 -9.33
CA MET A 65 13.18 -2.42 -8.67
C MET A 65 13.46 -2.19 -7.18
N THR A 66 14.54 -2.75 -6.64
CA THR A 66 14.78 -2.77 -5.18
C THR A 66 14.87 -1.34 -4.62
N ASP A 67 15.56 -0.43 -5.30
CA ASP A 67 15.64 0.97 -4.91
C ASP A 67 14.26 1.65 -4.80
N LEU A 68 13.34 1.35 -5.73
CA LEU A 68 11.99 1.88 -5.71
C LEU A 68 11.14 1.29 -4.57
N MET A 69 11.24 -0.04 -4.38
CA MET A 69 10.49 -0.77 -3.35
C MET A 69 10.94 -0.46 -1.92
N TYR A 70 12.13 0.11 -1.75
CA TYR A 70 12.66 0.52 -0.44
C TYR A 70 12.73 2.05 -0.29
N ASN A 71 12.18 2.82 -1.24
CA ASN A 71 12.05 4.26 -1.11
C ASN A 71 10.73 4.61 -0.39
N PRO A 72 10.76 5.13 0.86
CA PRO A 72 9.55 5.40 1.66
C PRO A 72 8.57 6.36 0.98
N GLN A 73 9.06 7.33 0.21
CA GLN A 73 8.21 8.29 -0.50
C GLN A 73 7.42 7.63 -1.62
N ILE A 74 8.06 6.70 -2.34
CA ILE A 74 7.42 5.93 -3.41
C ILE A 74 6.41 4.95 -2.83
N ILE A 75 6.82 4.10 -1.89
CA ILE A 75 5.94 3.05 -1.36
C ILE A 75 4.78 3.60 -0.54
N SER A 76 4.96 4.71 0.17
CA SER A 76 3.86 5.32 0.94
C SER A 76 2.80 5.90 0.01
N LYS A 77 3.22 6.59 -1.06
CA LYS A 77 2.30 7.09 -2.08
C LYS A 77 1.62 5.93 -2.82
N ALA A 78 2.36 4.91 -3.22
CA ALA A 78 1.81 3.71 -3.84
C ALA A 78 0.80 2.99 -2.92
N GLY A 79 1.09 2.90 -1.63
CA GLY A 79 0.23 2.29 -0.63
C GLY A 79 -1.10 3.03 -0.47
N VAL A 80 -1.06 4.37 -0.40
CA VAL A 80 -2.28 5.18 -0.40
C VAL A 80 -3.07 4.97 -1.68
N ILE A 81 -2.43 4.96 -2.85
CA ILE A 81 -3.10 4.73 -4.13
C ILE A 81 -3.78 3.36 -4.16
N LEU A 82 -3.09 2.29 -3.76
CA LEU A 82 -3.67 0.96 -3.80
C LEU A 82 -4.81 0.81 -2.77
N SER A 83 -4.69 1.43 -1.60
CA SER A 83 -5.74 1.39 -0.57
C SER A 83 -7.07 1.98 -1.02
N THR A 84 -7.08 2.91 -1.99
CA THR A 84 -8.33 3.55 -2.43
C THR A 84 -9.33 2.57 -3.00
N GLU A 85 -8.86 1.46 -3.59
CA GLU A 85 -9.69 0.41 -4.19
C GLU A 85 -10.37 -0.51 -3.14
N PHE A 86 -10.07 -0.30 -1.86
CA PHE A 86 -10.52 -1.14 -0.75
C PHE A 86 -11.29 -0.39 0.33
N TYR A 87 -11.42 0.94 0.28
CA TYR A 87 -12.10 1.69 1.35
C TYR A 87 -13.58 1.35 1.53
N ASP A 88 -14.26 0.99 0.46
CA ASP A 88 -15.68 0.62 0.49
C ASP A 88 -15.86 -0.91 0.63
N LYS A 89 -14.80 -1.63 1.00
CA LYS A 89 -14.79 -3.08 1.21
C LYS A 89 -14.50 -3.41 2.67
N GLU A 90 -15.10 -4.49 3.15
CA GLU A 90 -14.73 -5.09 4.43
C GLU A 90 -13.46 -5.91 4.21
N VAL A 91 -12.32 -5.38 4.69
CA VAL A 91 -11.02 -6.04 4.63
C VAL A 91 -10.49 -6.19 6.05
N ASP A 92 -10.18 -7.41 6.46
CA ASP A 92 -9.68 -7.70 7.81
C ASP A 92 -8.15 -7.75 7.88
N TYR A 93 -7.53 -8.29 6.82
CA TYR A 93 -6.10 -8.55 6.75
C TYR A 93 -5.56 -8.31 5.35
N LEU A 94 -4.33 -7.80 5.30
CA LEU A 94 -3.54 -7.78 4.07
C LEU A 94 -2.54 -8.93 4.10
N VAL A 95 -2.42 -9.66 2.99
CA VAL A 95 -1.48 -10.78 2.87
C VAL A 95 -0.48 -10.52 1.76
N THR A 96 0.80 -10.71 2.06
CA THR A 96 1.90 -10.66 1.08
C THR A 96 2.78 -11.91 1.17
N VAL A 97 3.64 -12.12 0.19
CA VAL A 97 4.68 -13.16 0.21
C VAL A 97 6.04 -12.48 0.33
N GLU A 98 6.91 -13.01 1.18
CA GLU A 98 8.25 -12.46 1.32
C GLU A 98 9.04 -12.44 -0.01
N THR A 99 9.94 -11.47 -0.23
CA THR A 99 10.34 -10.39 0.69
C THR A 99 10.04 -9.00 0.13
N LYS A 100 10.17 -8.83 -1.19
CA LYS A 100 10.16 -7.50 -1.85
C LYS A 100 8.82 -6.77 -1.73
N GLY A 101 7.71 -7.49 -1.56
CA GLY A 101 6.38 -6.90 -1.45
C GLY A 101 6.03 -6.35 -0.06
N ILE A 102 6.79 -6.71 0.98
CA ILE A 102 6.49 -6.37 2.38
C ILE A 102 6.39 -4.86 2.62
N PRO A 103 7.33 -4.01 2.17
CA PRO A 103 7.24 -2.57 2.48
C PRO A 103 5.98 -1.91 1.90
N HIS A 104 5.58 -2.32 0.69
CA HIS A 104 4.38 -1.80 0.04
C HIS A 104 3.11 -2.33 0.70
N ALA A 105 3.08 -3.64 1.02
CA ALA A 105 2.01 -4.29 1.75
C ALA A 105 1.75 -3.62 3.11
N TYR A 106 2.82 -3.32 3.86
CA TYR A 106 2.75 -2.59 5.11
C TYR A 106 2.10 -1.20 4.96
N GLU A 107 2.49 -0.43 3.95
CA GLU A 107 1.92 0.90 3.70
C GLU A 107 0.42 0.86 3.39
N VAL A 108 -0.03 -0.15 2.63
CA VAL A 108 -1.46 -0.37 2.36
C VAL A 108 -2.20 -0.77 3.64
N ALA A 109 -1.66 -1.73 4.41
CA ALA A 109 -2.27 -2.19 5.65
C ALA A 109 -2.40 -1.05 6.68
N ARG A 110 -1.33 -0.24 6.82
CA ARG A 110 -1.31 0.97 7.65
C ARG A 110 -2.37 1.97 7.22
N THR A 111 -2.54 2.17 5.91
CA THR A 111 -3.53 3.12 5.37
C THR A 111 -4.97 2.65 5.60
N LEU A 112 -5.22 1.34 5.49
CA LEU A 112 -6.53 0.74 5.76
C LEU A 112 -6.81 0.56 7.27
N GLY A 113 -5.80 0.66 8.12
CA GLY A 113 -5.92 0.44 9.56
C GLY A 113 -6.04 -1.03 9.95
N ILE A 114 -5.44 -1.94 9.17
CA ILE A 114 -5.52 -3.40 9.33
C ILE A 114 -4.13 -4.02 9.54
N GLN A 115 -4.11 -5.31 9.91
CA GLN A 115 -2.85 -6.04 10.11
C GLN A 115 -2.34 -6.67 8.81
N GLU A 116 -1.03 -6.77 8.69
CA GLU A 116 -0.34 -7.51 7.63
C GLU A 116 0.02 -8.93 8.09
N ALA A 117 -0.21 -9.92 7.23
CA ALA A 117 0.27 -11.28 7.37
C ALA A 117 1.26 -11.61 6.24
N ILE A 118 2.44 -12.09 6.60
CA ILE A 118 3.52 -12.39 5.66
C ILE A 118 3.63 -13.89 5.48
N LYS A 119 3.35 -14.37 4.26
CA LYS A 119 3.61 -15.75 3.86
C LYS A 119 5.11 -15.94 3.59
N ARG A 120 5.64 -17.03 4.14
CA ARG A 120 7.04 -17.42 3.99
C ARG A 120 7.18 -18.50 2.93
N ARG A 121 8.29 -18.50 2.20
CA ARG A 121 8.65 -19.55 1.23
C ARG A 121 9.26 -20.75 1.94
N ASP A 122 10.00 -20.50 3.01
CA ASP A 122 10.62 -21.54 3.85
C ASP A 122 9.93 -21.61 5.22
N SER A 123 9.51 -22.81 5.62
CA SER A 123 9.04 -23.07 6.97
C SER A 123 10.22 -23.25 7.92
N LYS A 124 10.35 -22.40 8.96
CA LYS A 124 11.18 -22.75 10.12
C LYS A 124 10.39 -23.73 10.99
N VAL A 125 10.98 -24.90 11.27
CA VAL A 125 10.38 -26.04 12.02
C VAL A 125 9.98 -25.70 13.47
N THR A 126 10.11 -24.44 13.90
CA THR A 126 9.88 -23.99 15.28
C THR A 126 8.49 -23.38 15.54
N GLU A 127 7.66 -23.15 14.52
CA GLU A 127 6.36 -22.45 14.66
C GLU A 127 5.17 -23.41 14.48
N ALA A 128 4.80 -24.13 15.54
CA ALA A 128 3.50 -24.80 15.74
C ALA A 128 2.80 -25.39 14.48
N SER A 129 1.46 -25.36 14.43
CA SER A 129 0.69 -25.86 13.28
C SER A 129 0.84 -24.93 12.07
N THR A 130 1.42 -25.43 10.97
CA THR A 130 1.67 -24.66 9.75
C THR A 130 0.82 -25.20 8.58
N ALA A 131 0.25 -24.31 7.76
CA ALA A 131 -0.42 -24.66 6.51
C ALA A 131 0.51 -24.36 5.32
N THR A 132 0.77 -25.37 4.49
CA THR A 132 1.70 -25.27 3.35
C THR A 132 0.96 -25.48 2.03
N ILE A 133 1.33 -24.71 1.01
CA ILE A 133 0.86 -24.86 -0.36
C ILE A 133 2.04 -24.93 -1.31
N ASN A 134 1.93 -25.74 -2.36
CA ASN A 134 2.91 -25.80 -3.44
C ASN A 134 2.43 -24.93 -4.61
N TYR A 135 3.31 -24.13 -5.19
CA TYR A 135 3.03 -23.29 -6.35
C TYR A 135 4.28 -23.17 -7.23
N GLU A 136 4.08 -22.98 -8.53
CA GLU A 136 5.19 -22.70 -9.47
C GLU A 136 5.42 -21.19 -9.55
N SER A 137 6.69 -20.78 -9.49
CA SER A 137 7.10 -19.38 -9.65
C SER A 137 7.49 -19.12 -11.10
N GLY A 138 7.03 -18.01 -11.68
CA GLY A 138 7.32 -17.61 -13.08
C GLY A 138 8.76 -17.16 -13.35
N THR A 139 9.71 -17.53 -12.49
CA THR A 139 11.14 -17.29 -12.68
C THR A 139 11.73 -18.51 -13.38
N SER A 140 11.82 -18.47 -14.72
CA SER A 140 12.60 -19.39 -15.54
C SER A 140 13.95 -18.78 -15.89
#